data_AF-A0AAN7K5C6-F1
#
_entry.id   AF-A0AAN7K5C6-F1
#
_cell.length_a   1.000
_cell.length_b   1.000
_cell.length_c   1.000
_cell.angle_alpha   90.00
_cell.angle_beta   90.00
_cell.angle_gamma   90.00
#
_symmetry.space_group_name_H-M   'P 1'
#
loop_
_entity.id
_entity.type
_entity.pdbx_description
1 polymer ?
#
loop_
_entity_poly.entity_id
_entity_poly.type
_entity_poly.pdbx_seq_one_letter_code
_entity_poly.pdbx_strand_id
1 'polypeptide(L)'
;MNGEPDIVKNFLLTNLWLQAWEKKIDRFMLGEGVMPASFKVLHDPVQKTDTLAADFGEAAIGRVAPVDSGFWWIILLRAYTKSTGDHTLAETPECQNCMRLILTLCLSEGFHTFPTLLCTDGCSMIDRRMVREYPNQCSIHMHLSPFLLP
;
A
#
# COMPACT_ATOMS: atom_id res chain seq x y z
N MET A 1 -19.36 -1.36 -14.48
CA MET A 1 -19.23 -1.61 -13.03
C MET A 1 -20.62 -1.55 -12.41
N ASN A 2 -20.88 -2.31 -11.34
CA ASN A 2 -22.22 -2.47 -10.74
C ASN A 2 -22.78 -1.24 -10.01
N GLY A 3 -22.05 -0.11 -9.98
CA GLY A 3 -22.54 1.12 -9.35
C GLY A 3 -22.55 1.08 -7.81
N GLU A 4 -21.74 0.20 -7.21
CA GLU A 4 -21.62 0.04 -5.75
C GLU A 4 -20.26 0.59 -5.25
N PRO A 5 -20.07 1.93 -5.17
CA PRO A 5 -18.79 2.52 -4.81
C PRO A 5 -18.47 2.42 -3.31
N ASP A 6 -19.46 2.16 -2.46
CA ASP A 6 -19.31 2.19 -1.00
C ASP A 6 -18.32 1.16 -0.48
N ILE A 7 -18.28 -0.04 -1.07
CA ILE A 7 -17.28 -1.06 -0.69
C ILE A 7 -15.86 -0.58 -0.97
N VAL A 8 -15.65 0.14 -2.07
CA VAL A 8 -14.34 0.70 -2.45
C VAL A 8 -13.98 1.83 -1.51
N LYS A 9 -14.92 2.73 -1.19
CA LYS A 9 -14.73 3.81 -0.21
C LYS A 9 -14.32 3.27 1.16
N ASN A 10 -15.06 2.27 1.66
CA ASN A 10 -14.78 1.65 2.94
C ASN A 10 -13.42 0.95 2.95
N PHE A 11 -13.06 0.25 1.86
CA PHE A 11 -11.74 -0.36 1.71
C PHE A 11 -10.62 0.69 1.74
N LEU A 12 -10.76 1.80 1.01
CA LEU A 12 -9.76 2.88 0.96
C LEU A 12 -9.55 3.49 2.34
N LEU A 13 -10.63 3.84 3.05
CA LEU A 13 -10.59 4.42 4.39
C LEU A 13 -10.04 3.45 5.44
N THR A 14 -10.42 2.17 5.36
CA THR A 14 -9.91 1.13 6.27
C THR A 14 -8.40 1.00 6.13
N ASN A 15 -7.90 0.92 4.89
CA ASN A 15 -6.46 0.84 4.63
C ASN A 15 -5.71 2.11 5.06
N LEU A 16 -6.31 3.30 4.87
CA LEU A 16 -5.75 4.55 5.38
C LEU A 16 -5.60 4.51 6.91
N TRP A 17 -6.61 4.01 7.62
CA TRP A 17 -6.55 3.86 9.07
C TRP A 17 -5.47 2.86 9.51
N LEU A 18 -5.35 1.73 8.80
CA LEU A 18 -4.29 0.74 9.04
C LEU A 18 -2.89 1.31 8.74
N GLN A 19 -2.75 2.19 7.74
CA GLN A 19 -1.48 2.88 7.47
C GLN A 19 -1.07 3.78 8.64
N ALA A 20 -2.00 4.35 9.40
CA ALA A 20 -1.65 5.20 10.55
C ALA A 20 -1.13 4.41 11.76
N TRP A 21 -1.15 3.07 11.73
CA TRP A 21 -0.71 2.24 12.85
C TRP A 21 0.81 2.30 13.07
N GLU A 22 1.21 2.16 14.33
CA GLU A 22 2.59 1.87 14.67
C GLU A 22 2.91 0.42 14.27
N LYS A 23 3.73 0.24 13.23
CA LYS A 23 4.06 -1.10 12.71
C LYS A 23 5.49 -1.47 13.06
N LYS A 24 5.66 -2.65 13.65
CA LYS A 24 6.94 -3.17 14.09
C LYS A 24 7.09 -4.64 13.71
N ILE A 25 8.19 -4.97 13.05
CA ILE A 25 8.60 -6.34 12.79
C ILE A 25 9.85 -6.64 13.62
N ASP A 26 9.75 -7.57 14.56
CA ASP A 26 10.78 -7.89 15.55
C ASP A 26 11.30 -6.66 16.32
N ARG A 27 12.43 -6.09 15.89
CA ARG A 27 13.09 -4.91 16.47
C ARG A 27 13.12 -3.71 15.54
N PHE A 28 12.53 -3.81 14.36
CA PHE A 28 12.53 -2.77 13.34
C PHE A 28 11.15 -2.11 13.24
N MET A 29 11.16 -0.78 13.25
CA MET A 29 9.98 0.03 12.94
C MET A 29 9.85 0.12 11.42
N LEU A 30 8.66 -0.14 10.89
CA LEU A 30 8.41 0.06 9.46
C LEU A 30 8.20 1.54 9.16
N GLY A 31 8.40 1.91 7.90
CA GLY A 31 8.14 3.26 7.43
C GLY A 31 6.66 3.66 7.59
N GLU A 32 6.42 4.93 7.90
CA GLU A 32 5.07 5.45 8.15
C GLU A 32 4.10 5.20 6.98
N GLY A 33 4.58 5.35 5.74
CA GLY A 33 3.77 5.16 4.54
C GLY A 33 3.49 3.70 4.13
N VAL A 34 4.00 2.71 4.86
CA VAL A 34 3.84 1.29 4.46
C VAL A 34 2.37 0.91 4.58
N MET A 35 1.82 0.41 3.47
CA MET A 35 0.47 -0.15 3.41
C MET A 35 0.50 -1.65 3.77
N PRO A 36 -0.57 -2.19 4.37
CA PRO A 36 -0.63 -3.62 4.62
C PRO A 36 -0.77 -4.42 3.31
N ALA A 37 -0.17 -5.60 3.27
CA ALA A 37 -0.36 -6.56 2.17
C ALA A 37 -1.78 -7.13 2.20
N SER A 38 -2.28 -7.39 3.41
CA SER A 38 -3.62 -7.89 3.65
C SER A 38 -4.13 -7.48 5.02
N PHE A 39 -5.43 -7.63 5.24
CA PHE A 39 -6.02 -7.57 6.57
C PHE A 39 -7.16 -8.57 6.70
N LYS A 40 -7.48 -8.93 7.93
CA LYS A 40 -8.51 -9.92 8.28
C LYS A 40 -9.45 -9.30 9.31
N VAL A 41 -10.72 -9.67 9.24
CA VAL A 41 -11.69 -9.36 10.29
C VAL A 41 -11.68 -10.52 11.29
N LEU A 42 -11.33 -10.23 12.54
CA LEU A 42 -11.38 -11.18 13.65
C LEU A 42 -12.64 -10.89 14.46
N HIS A 43 -13.55 -11.86 14.48
CA HIS A 43 -14.77 -11.78 15.25
C HIS A 43 -14.55 -12.35 16.66
N ASP A 44 -14.76 -11.53 17.69
CA ASP A 44 -14.80 -12.00 19.07
C ASP A 44 -16.25 -12.37 19.45
N PRO A 45 -16.59 -13.67 19.58
CA PRO A 45 -17.95 -14.09 19.88
C PRO A 45 -18.38 -13.76 21.33
N VAL A 46 -17.42 -13.49 22.23
CA VAL A 46 -17.68 -13.17 23.63
C VAL A 46 -17.96 -11.68 23.78
N GLN A 47 -17.12 -10.83 23.21
CA GLN A 47 -17.30 -9.37 23.25
C GLN A 47 -18.27 -8.85 22.20
N LYS A 48 -18.61 -9.67 21.18
CA LYS A 48 -19.42 -9.30 20.00
C LYS A 48 -18.85 -8.10 19.27
N THR A 49 -17.52 -8.01 19.23
CA THR A 49 -16.78 -6.95 18.56
C THR A 49 -15.95 -7.53 17.44
N ASP A 50 -15.89 -6.78 16.34
CA ASP A 50 -15.01 -7.09 15.21
C ASP A 50 -13.74 -6.27 15.33
N THR A 51 -12.60 -6.93 15.19
CA THR A 51 -11.29 -6.27 15.18
C THR A 51 -10.60 -6.54 13.85
N LEU A 52 -9.84 -5.56 13.37
CA LEU A 52 -9.03 -5.72 12.15
C LEU A 52 -7.63 -6.16 12.53
N ALA A 53 -7.13 -7.20 11.88
CA ALA A 53 -5.75 -7.63 11.98
C ALA A 53 -5.07 -7.45 10.62
N ALA A 54 -4.19 -6.47 10.52
CA ALA A 54 -3.38 -6.21 9.32
C ALA A 54 -2.10 -7.07 9.31
N ASP A 55 -1.62 -7.38 8.11
CA ASP A 55 -0.35 -8.03 7.83
C ASP A 55 0.46 -7.12 6.91
N PHE A 56 1.59 -6.62 7.40
CA PHE A 56 2.52 -5.73 6.68
C PHE A 56 3.70 -6.50 6.07
N GLY A 57 3.60 -7.83 5.99
CA GLY A 57 4.66 -8.71 5.47
C GLY A 57 5.39 -9.48 6.57
N GLU A 58 5.05 -9.29 7.85
CA GLU A 58 5.59 -10.07 8.96
C GLU A 58 5.21 -11.55 8.90
N ALA A 59 4.05 -11.88 8.32
CA ALA A 59 3.63 -13.27 8.12
C ALA A 59 4.11 -13.85 6.78
N ALA A 60 4.69 -13.03 5.89
CA ALA A 60 5.20 -13.48 4.60
C ALA A 60 6.54 -14.22 4.76
N ILE A 61 6.73 -15.31 4.01
CA ILE A 61 7.91 -16.20 4.08
C ILE A 61 9.22 -15.43 3.84
N GLY A 62 9.20 -14.39 3.01
CA GLY A 62 10.35 -13.55 2.70
C GLY A 62 10.50 -12.29 3.56
N ARG A 63 9.54 -11.98 4.44
CA ARG A 63 9.49 -10.72 5.22
C ARG A 63 9.72 -9.47 4.37
N VAL A 64 9.08 -9.44 3.22
CA VAL A 64 9.22 -8.36 2.23
C VAL A 64 8.12 -7.34 2.45
N ALA A 65 8.48 -6.06 2.47
CA ALA A 65 7.50 -4.98 2.51
C ALA A 65 6.68 -4.95 1.20
N PRO A 66 5.35 -4.90 1.27
CA PRO A 66 4.47 -4.93 0.09
C PRO A 66 4.39 -3.53 -0.55
N VAL A 67 5.42 -3.19 -1.30
CA VAL A 67 5.57 -1.86 -1.92
C VAL A 67 4.44 -1.58 -2.93
N ASP A 68 3.98 -2.61 -3.62
CA ASP A 68 2.89 -2.53 -4.60
C ASP A 68 1.51 -2.20 -3.99
N SER A 69 1.24 -2.62 -2.75
CA SER A 69 -0.02 -2.30 -2.05
C SER A 69 -0.25 -0.79 -1.94
N GLY A 70 0.81 -0.01 -1.74
CA GLY A 70 0.76 1.45 -1.76
C GLY A 70 0.31 2.02 -3.11
N PHE A 71 0.91 1.53 -4.19
CA PHE A 71 0.57 1.99 -5.54
C PHE A 71 -0.84 1.60 -5.95
N TRP A 72 -1.26 0.37 -5.62
CA TRP A 72 -2.63 -0.07 -5.88
C TRP A 72 -3.65 0.76 -5.13
N TRP A 73 -3.37 1.17 -3.90
CA TRP A 73 -4.24 2.06 -3.15
C TRP A 73 -4.41 3.42 -3.85
N ILE A 74 -3.33 4.04 -4.34
CA ILE A 74 -3.39 5.32 -5.10
C ILE A 74 -4.17 5.14 -6.40
N ILE A 75 -3.92 4.07 -7.15
CA ILE A 75 -4.62 3.77 -8.40
C ILE A 75 -6.11 3.56 -8.14
N LEU A 76 -6.47 2.84 -7.08
CA LEU A 76 -7.85 2.56 -6.71
C LEU A 76 -8.58 3.82 -6.24
N LEU A 77 -7.92 4.70 -5.49
CA LEU A 77 -8.47 6.02 -5.12
C LEU A 77 -8.79 6.85 -6.37
N ARG A 78 -7.88 6.87 -7.35
CA ARG A 78 -8.14 7.57 -8.63
C ARG A 78 -9.26 6.93 -9.43
N ALA A 79 -9.34 5.59 -9.44
CA ALA A 79 -10.44 4.88 -10.10
C ALA A 79 -11.79 5.20 -9.44
N TYR A 80 -11.83 5.27 -8.10
CA TYR A 80 -13.01 5.68 -7.33
C TYR A 80 -13.45 7.10 -7.72
N THR A 81 -12.54 8.09 -7.69
CA THR A 81 -12.91 9.49 -8.01
C THR A 81 -13.34 9.66 -9.45
N LYS A 82 -12.66 9.03 -10.42
CA LYS A 82 -13.07 9.07 -11.84
C LYS A 82 -14.40 8.35 -12.08
N SER A 83 -14.69 7.26 -11.38
CA SER A 83 -15.94 6.49 -11.56
C SER A 83 -17.14 7.15 -10.89
N THR A 84 -16.95 7.85 -9.77
CA THR A 84 -18.03 8.47 -9.00
C THR A 84 -18.21 9.95 -9.32
N GLY A 85 -17.17 10.62 -9.82
CA GLY A 85 -17.10 12.08 -9.92
C GLY A 85 -16.88 12.77 -8.56
N ASP A 86 -16.82 12.02 -7.46
CA ASP A 86 -16.62 12.55 -6.12
C ASP A 86 -15.13 12.66 -5.80
N HIS A 87 -14.63 13.90 -5.79
CA HIS A 87 -13.25 14.22 -5.44
C HIS A 87 -13.05 14.45 -3.94
N THR A 88 -14.13 14.58 -3.17
CA THR A 88 -14.05 15.01 -1.76
C THR A 88 -13.24 14.04 -0.91
N LEU A 89 -13.33 12.73 -1.18
CA LEU A 89 -12.55 11.70 -0.50
C LEU A 89 -11.04 11.84 -0.76
N ALA A 90 -10.64 12.12 -2.00
CA ALA A 90 -9.22 12.22 -2.34
C ALA A 90 -8.61 13.54 -1.86
N GLU A 91 -9.42 14.59 -1.75
CA GLU A 91 -9.00 15.92 -1.28
C GLU A 91 -8.90 16.03 0.24
N THR A 92 -9.34 15.02 1.00
CA THR A 92 -9.20 15.06 2.46
C THR A 92 -7.72 15.11 2.87
N PRO A 93 -7.39 15.85 3.96
CA PRO A 93 -6.02 15.93 4.46
C PRO A 93 -5.39 14.56 4.74
N GLU A 94 -6.18 13.61 5.22
CA GLU A 94 -5.73 12.26 5.54
C GLU A 94 -5.35 11.47 4.29
N CYS A 95 -6.16 11.55 3.22
CA CYS A 95 -5.85 10.88 1.95
C CYS A 95 -4.62 11.51 1.27
N GLN A 96 -4.52 12.84 1.27
CA GLN A 96 -3.35 13.55 0.77
C GLN A 96 -2.09 13.17 1.54
N ASN A 97 -2.18 13.09 2.87
CA ASN A 97 -1.07 12.66 3.71
C ASN A 97 -0.68 11.20 3.44
N CYS A 98 -1.66 10.30 3.32
CA CYS A 98 -1.44 8.90 2.96
C CYS A 98 -0.65 8.77 1.64
N MET A 99 -1.11 9.46 0.58
CA MET A 99 -0.40 9.47 -0.71
C MET A 99 1.01 10.02 -0.58
N ARG A 100 1.19 11.13 0.15
CA ARG A 100 2.49 11.73 0.40
C ARG A 100 3.44 10.75 1.09
N LEU A 101 2.99 10.03 2.11
CA LEU A 101 3.79 9.05 2.83
C LEU A 101 4.19 7.85 1.95
N ILE A 102 3.25 7.31 1.15
CA ILE A 102 3.54 6.23 0.18
C ILE A 102 4.62 6.68 -0.80
N LEU A 103 4.43 7.86 -1.40
CA LEU A 103 5.38 8.41 -2.38
C LEU A 103 6.73 8.73 -1.75
N THR A 104 6.76 9.21 -0.50
CA THR A 104 8.00 9.53 0.22
C THR A 104 8.82 8.27 0.47
N LEU A 105 8.19 7.15 0.83
CA LEU A 105 8.91 5.88 0.96
C LEU A 105 9.55 5.44 -0.35
N CYS A 106 8.83 5.60 -1.46
CA CYS A 106 9.27 5.14 -2.76
C CYS A 106 10.31 6.08 -3.41
N LEU A 107 10.19 7.38 -3.19
CA LEU A 107 11.07 8.40 -3.77
C LEU A 107 12.15 8.86 -2.80
N SER A 108 12.31 8.17 -1.66
CA SER A 108 13.35 8.48 -0.69
C SER A 108 14.74 8.38 -1.33
N GLU A 109 15.61 9.31 -0.94
CA GLU A 109 16.99 9.34 -1.45
C GLU A 109 17.70 8.03 -1.09
N GLY A 110 18.36 7.45 -2.08
CA GLY A 110 19.17 6.25 -1.92
C GLY A 110 20.48 6.38 -2.67
N PHE A 111 21.40 5.44 -2.47
CA PHE A 111 22.70 5.43 -3.14
C PHE A 111 22.64 5.08 -4.64
N HIS A 112 21.44 5.04 -5.23
CA HIS A 112 21.22 4.61 -6.61
C HIS A 112 21.23 5.80 -7.57
N THR A 113 21.92 5.61 -8.69
CA THR A 113 22.05 6.62 -9.77
C THR A 113 20.96 6.50 -10.84
N PHE A 114 20.04 5.54 -10.71
CA PHE A 114 18.99 5.25 -11.69
C PHE A 114 17.62 5.72 -11.19
N PRO A 115 16.75 6.24 -12.07
CA PRO A 115 15.42 6.76 -11.70
C PRO A 115 14.36 5.67 -11.46
N THR A 116 14.77 4.40 -11.33
CA THR A 116 13.87 3.26 -11.08
C THR A 116 13.80 2.95 -9.59
N LEU A 117 12.60 2.58 -9.10
CA LEU A 117 12.46 2.13 -7.73
C LEU A 117 13.17 0.78 -7.55
N LEU A 118 14.13 0.75 -6.63
CA LEU A 118 14.74 -0.51 -6.22
C LEU A 118 13.83 -1.18 -5.20
N CYS A 119 13.41 -2.40 -5.50
CA CYS A 119 12.67 -3.24 -4.57
C CYS A 119 13.35 -4.60 -4.42
N THR A 120 13.11 -5.27 -3.30
CA THR A 120 13.56 -6.65 -3.11
C THR A 120 12.75 -7.61 -3.97
N ASP A 121 13.30 -8.75 -4.36
CA ASP A 121 12.52 -9.82 -4.99
C ASP A 121 11.32 -10.21 -4.08
N GLY A 122 10.13 -10.43 -4.65
CA GLY A 122 8.90 -10.66 -3.87
C GLY A 122 8.13 -9.41 -3.41
N CYS A 123 8.50 -8.20 -3.85
CA CYS A 123 7.88 -6.92 -3.43
C CYS A 123 6.62 -6.48 -4.21
N SER A 124 6.16 -7.32 -5.13
CA SER A 124 5.04 -7.02 -6.04
C SER A 124 4.04 -8.16 -6.01
N MET A 125 3.05 -8.15 -6.92
CA MET A 125 2.07 -9.22 -7.10
C MET A 125 2.69 -10.63 -7.16
N ILE A 126 3.95 -10.73 -7.60
CA ILE A 126 4.76 -11.93 -7.41
C ILE A 126 5.50 -11.78 -6.07
N ASP A 127 4.97 -12.44 -5.04
CA ASP A 127 5.45 -12.43 -3.64
C ASP A 127 6.51 -13.52 -3.35
N ARG A 128 6.95 -14.24 -4.39
CA ARG A 128 7.91 -15.33 -4.32
C ARG A 128 9.10 -15.09 -5.24
N ARG A 129 10.25 -15.61 -4.82
CA ARG A 129 11.51 -15.53 -5.57
C ARG A 129 11.35 -16.11 -6.99
N MET A 130 11.43 -15.24 -8.00
CA MET A 130 11.39 -15.60 -9.42
C MET A 130 12.77 -15.30 -10.02
N VAL A 131 13.68 -16.27 -9.89
CA VAL A 131 15.10 -16.19 -10.29
C VAL A 131 15.34 -15.33 -11.55
N ARG A 132 16.17 -14.27 -11.42
CA ARG A 132 16.89 -13.62 -12.53
C ARG A 132 18.20 -12.99 -12.04
N GLU A 133 19.14 -12.79 -12.97
CA GLU A 133 20.61 -12.59 -12.86
C GLU A 133 21.21 -11.65 -11.78
N TYR A 134 20.40 -10.93 -10.99
CA TYR A 134 20.86 -10.12 -9.86
C TYR A 134 20.20 -10.60 -8.56
N PRO A 135 20.94 -10.96 -7.50
CA PRO A 135 20.47 -11.99 -6.58
C PRO A 135 19.24 -11.66 -5.73
N ASN A 136 18.84 -10.39 -5.59
CA ASN A 136 17.83 -9.94 -4.62
C ASN A 136 17.02 -8.69 -5.05
N GLN A 137 17.06 -8.25 -6.32
CA GLN A 137 16.58 -6.91 -6.72
C GLN A 137 15.62 -6.94 -7.92
N CYS A 138 14.48 -6.25 -7.78
CA CYS A 138 13.54 -5.91 -8.83
C CYS A 138 13.57 -4.39 -9.08
N SER A 139 13.68 -3.99 -10.36
CA SER A 139 13.49 -2.59 -10.76
C SER A 139 12.06 -2.39 -11.23
N ILE A 140 11.26 -1.65 -10.48
CA ILE A 140 9.92 -1.26 -10.91
C ILE A 140 10.03 0.04 -11.69
N HIS A 141 9.71 0.00 -12.99
CA HIS A 141 9.63 1.20 -13.81
C HIS A 141 8.30 1.90 -13.52
N MET A 142 8.37 2.95 -12.70
CA MET A 142 7.19 3.60 -12.15
C MET A 142 6.78 4.78 -13.03
N HIS A 143 5.89 4.55 -14.00
CA HIS A 143 5.24 5.63 -14.74
C HIS A 143 3.92 6.05 -14.07
N LEU A 144 4.02 6.82 -12.99
CA LEU A 144 2.86 7.42 -12.30
C LEU A 144 2.39 8.77 -12.89
N SER A 145 3.12 9.31 -13.87
CA SER A 145 2.80 10.61 -14.50
C SER A 145 1.34 10.78 -14.97
N PRO A 146 0.66 9.78 -15.59
CA PRO A 146 -0.75 9.91 -15.96
C PRO A 146 -1.73 9.74 -14.77
N PHE A 147 -1.23 9.37 -13.58
CA PHE A 147 -2.03 9.11 -12.39
C PHE A 147 -1.99 10.24 -11.35
N LEU A 148 -0.99 11.13 -11.41
CA LEU A 148 -0.77 12.22 -10.43
C LEU A 148 -1.19 13.62 -10.92
N LEU A 149 -1.64 13.75 -12.17
CA LEU A 149 -2.17 15.01 -12.72
C LEU A 149 -3.69 14.91 -12.94
N PRO A 150 -4.47 15.99 -12.68
CA PRO A 150 -5.93 16.02 -12.84
C PRO A 150 -6.43 15.71 -14.25
#